data_AF-A0A2D4KKJ2-F1
#
_entry.id   AF-A0A2D4KKJ2-F1
#
_cell.length_a   1.000
_cell.length_b   1.000
_cell.length_c   1.000
_cell.angle_alpha   90.00
_cell.angle_beta   90.00
_cell.angle_gamma   90.00
#
_symmetry.space_group_name_H-M   'P 1'
#
loop_
_entity.id
_entity.type
_entity.pdbx_description
1 polymer ?
#
loop_
_entity_poly.entity_id
_entity_poly.type
_entity_poly.pdbx_seq_one_letter_code
_entity_poly.pdbx_strand_id
1 'polypeptide(L)'
;QELGYFLETGLQRAHVLYFKNGNLTRGVGRFREILRAVETRTTQNLRMTIARQLAEILLRGMCEQSYWHPLDDPPQQSPLNDPLWKAANTKSYTLSRRPRVYSGENIFCPQENTEEALLLLLISESMANRDAVLSRIPEHKNDRIISLQSASVVYDLLTIALGRRGQYEMLSECLERAMKFAFEEFHLWYQFALSLMAAGKSARAVKVLKECIRLKPDDPTIPLLAAKLCMGTLHWLEEAERFARTVVDVGDKTS
;
A
#
# COMPACT_ATOMS: atom_id res chain seq x y z
N GLN A 1 9.59 1.06 25.93
CA GLN A 1 11.04 1.32 25.86
C GLN A 1 11.38 1.50 24.40
N GLU A 2 11.81 2.70 24.00
CA GLU A 2 12.12 3.04 22.61
C GLU A 2 13.55 2.60 22.26
N LEU A 3 13.86 2.48 20.97
CA LEU A 3 15.24 2.23 20.55
C LEU A 3 16.08 3.49 20.79
N GLY A 4 17.27 3.32 21.37
CA GLY A 4 18.25 4.40 21.42
C GLY A 4 18.86 4.67 20.05
N TYR A 5 19.32 5.91 19.84
CA TYR A 5 19.94 6.41 18.60
C TYR A 5 20.93 5.44 17.92
N PHE A 6 21.83 4.83 18.70
CA PHE A 6 22.84 3.91 18.15
C PHE A 6 22.23 2.62 17.58
N LEU A 7 21.16 2.10 18.20
CA LEU A 7 20.47 0.92 17.73
C LEU A 7 19.66 1.23 16.46
N GLU A 8 18.97 2.36 16.43
CA GLU A 8 18.24 2.82 15.23
C GLU A 8 19.19 3.01 14.05
N THR A 9 20.30 3.70 14.30
CA THR A 9 21.35 3.91 13.29
C THR A 9 21.92 2.56 12.82
N GLY A 10 22.22 1.64 13.75
CA GLY A 10 22.74 0.32 13.42
C GLY A 10 21.78 -0.54 12.59
N LEU A 11 20.48 -0.44 12.84
CA LEU A 11 19.45 -1.18 12.09
C LEU A 11 19.19 -0.56 10.71
N GLN A 12 19.14 0.77 10.62
CA GLN A 12 18.70 1.45 9.40
C GLN A 12 19.83 1.80 8.42
N ARG A 13 21.00 2.19 8.94
CA ARG A 13 22.05 2.81 8.11
C ARG A 13 22.54 1.91 6.99
N ALA A 14 22.63 0.60 7.25
CA ALA A 14 23.11 -0.38 6.27
C ALA A 14 22.27 -0.39 4.99
N HIS A 15 20.94 -0.56 5.10
CA HIS A 15 20.08 -0.60 3.92
C HIS A 15 19.94 0.77 3.26
N VAL A 16 19.95 1.86 4.03
CA VAL A 16 19.95 3.23 3.49
C VAL A 16 21.16 3.46 2.58
N LEU A 17 22.36 3.03 3.00
CA LEU A 17 23.56 3.16 2.18
C LEU A 17 23.49 2.28 0.93
N TYR A 18 22.95 1.06 1.02
CA TYR A 18 22.77 0.20 -0.16
C TYR A 18 21.86 0.84 -1.21
N PHE A 19 20.71 1.38 -0.80
CA PHE A 19 19.82 2.06 -1.76
C PHE A 19 20.41 3.34 -2.33
N LYS A 20 21.11 4.14 -1.53
CA LYS A 20 21.82 5.34 -2.03
C LYS A 20 22.87 5.02 -3.09
N ASN A 21 23.49 3.85 -2.99
CA ASN A 21 24.52 3.40 -3.92
C ASN A 21 23.93 2.57 -5.09
N GLY A 22 22.61 2.55 -5.27
CA GLY A 22 21.97 1.79 -6.35
C GLY A 22 22.08 0.26 -6.21
N ASN A 23 22.41 -0.26 -5.01
CA ASN A 23 22.52 -1.69 -4.76
C ASN A 23 21.20 -2.23 -4.19
N LEU A 24 20.20 -2.38 -5.07
CA LEU A 24 18.86 -2.82 -4.68
C LEU A 24 18.88 -4.24 -4.11
N THR A 25 19.66 -5.16 -4.69
CA THR A 25 19.67 -6.55 -4.21
C THR A 25 20.12 -6.68 -2.75
N ARG A 26 21.19 -5.99 -2.35
CA ARG A 26 21.62 -5.96 -0.94
C ARG A 26 20.64 -5.21 -0.05
N GLY A 27 20.08 -4.09 -0.53
CA GLY A 27 19.07 -3.33 0.21
C GLY A 27 17.84 -4.19 0.54
N VAL A 28 17.28 -4.88 -0.47
CA VAL A 28 16.17 -5.83 -0.32
C VAL A 28 16.56 -7.00 0.58
N GLY A 29 17.76 -7.55 0.41
CA GLY A 29 18.29 -8.60 1.29
C GLY A 29 18.31 -8.16 2.77
N ARG A 30 18.76 -6.94 3.05
CA ARG A 30 18.72 -6.37 4.41
C ARG A 30 17.31 -6.16 4.94
N PHE A 31 16.38 -5.71 4.11
CA PHE A 31 14.97 -5.60 4.50
C PHE A 31 14.37 -6.96 4.88
N ARG A 32 14.56 -7.97 4.02
CA ARG A 32 14.10 -9.35 4.29
C ARG A 32 14.73 -9.92 5.56
N GLU A 33 16.03 -9.69 5.79
CA GLU A 33 16.69 -10.13 7.03
C GLU A 33 16.07 -9.52 8.29
N ILE A 34 15.77 -8.22 8.27
CA ILE A 34 15.15 -7.53 9.42
C ILE A 34 13.72 -8.04 9.63
N LEU A 35 12.95 -8.18 8.56
CA LEU A 35 11.56 -8.62 8.64
C LEU A 35 11.40 -10.09 9.03
N ARG A 36 12.38 -10.95 8.68
CA ARG A 36 12.41 -12.36 9.06
C ARG A 36 12.82 -12.58 10.52
N ALA A 37 13.50 -11.62 11.15
CA ALA A 37 13.78 -11.72 12.58
C ALA A 37 12.48 -11.67 13.39
N VAL A 38 12.39 -12.49 14.45
CA VAL A 38 11.21 -12.58 15.31
C VAL A 38 10.93 -11.23 15.94
N GLU A 39 9.65 -10.81 15.89
CA GLU A 39 9.18 -9.54 16.41
C GLU A 39 9.56 -9.32 17.87
N THR A 40 9.94 -8.08 18.18
CA THR A 40 9.99 -7.56 19.54
C THR A 40 9.14 -6.31 19.62
N ARG A 41 8.63 -5.97 20.82
CA ARG A 41 7.85 -4.73 21.04
C ARG A 41 8.59 -3.48 20.55
N THR A 42 9.91 -3.46 20.70
CA THR A 42 10.74 -2.33 20.29
C THR A 42 10.92 -2.21 18.77
N THR A 43 10.78 -3.31 18.02
CA THR A 43 11.01 -3.32 16.57
C THR A 43 9.73 -3.15 15.73
N GLN A 44 8.55 -3.03 16.34
CA GLN A 44 7.26 -2.97 15.63
C GLN A 44 7.18 -1.83 14.61
N ASN A 45 7.46 -0.59 15.02
CA ASN A 45 7.41 0.58 14.13
C ASN A 45 8.42 0.49 12.98
N LEU A 46 9.62 -0.04 13.27
CA LEU A 46 10.64 -0.28 12.24
C LEU A 46 10.16 -1.30 11.22
N ARG A 47 9.60 -2.43 11.68
CA ARG A 47 9.11 -3.50 10.81
C ARG A 47 7.93 -3.03 9.96
N MET A 48 7.00 -2.27 10.52
CA MET A 48 5.91 -1.65 9.75
C MET A 48 6.46 -0.79 8.61
N THR A 49 7.41 0.10 8.91
CA THR A 49 8.00 1.00 7.91
C THR A 49 8.79 0.25 6.84
N ILE A 50 9.62 -0.71 7.24
CA ILE A 50 10.42 -1.53 6.32
C ILE A 50 9.53 -2.41 5.45
N ALA A 51 8.45 -2.99 6.01
CA ALA A 51 7.51 -3.80 5.24
C ALA A 51 6.86 -2.98 4.12
N ARG A 52 6.37 -1.78 4.44
CA ARG A 52 5.83 -0.85 3.44
C ARG A 52 6.85 -0.47 2.38
N GLN A 53 8.07 -0.11 2.78
CA GLN A 53 9.15 0.27 1.84
C GLN A 53 9.57 -0.89 0.94
N LEU A 54 9.64 -2.11 1.48
CA LEU A 54 9.95 -3.30 0.69
C LEU A 54 8.82 -3.60 -0.31
N ALA A 55 7.55 -3.53 0.12
CA ALA A 55 6.41 -3.67 -0.79
C ALA A 55 6.45 -2.65 -1.93
N GLU A 56 6.82 -1.40 -1.62
CA GLU A 56 6.99 -0.36 -2.61
C GLU A 56 8.07 -0.75 -3.64
N ILE A 57 9.24 -1.19 -3.19
CA ILE A 57 10.32 -1.66 -4.09
C ILE A 57 9.85 -2.85 -4.94
N LEU A 58 9.12 -3.80 -4.37
CA LEU A 58 8.64 -4.98 -5.09
C LEU A 58 7.65 -4.63 -6.21
N LEU A 59 6.82 -3.60 -6.01
CA LEU A 59 5.77 -3.20 -6.97
C LEU A 59 6.27 -2.28 -8.09
N ARG A 60 7.26 -1.42 -7.81
CA ARG A 60 7.77 -0.41 -8.77
C ARG A 60 9.24 -0.56 -9.16
N GLY A 61 10.05 -1.22 -8.35
CA GLY A 61 11.50 -1.36 -8.55
C GLY A 61 11.95 -2.74 -9.04
N MET A 62 11.04 -3.72 -9.09
CA MET A 62 11.33 -5.10 -9.49
C MET A 62 10.25 -5.63 -10.43
N CYS A 63 10.60 -6.64 -11.23
CA CYS A 63 9.70 -7.43 -12.05
C CYS A 63 9.85 -8.93 -11.74
N GLU A 64 8.95 -9.75 -12.31
CA GLU A 64 8.90 -11.21 -12.11
C GLU A 64 10.24 -11.88 -12.46
N GLN A 65 10.94 -11.42 -13.50
CA GLN A 65 12.25 -11.97 -13.91
C GLN A 65 13.39 -11.63 -12.95
N SER A 66 13.23 -10.57 -12.17
CA SER A 66 14.25 -10.09 -11.22
C SER A 66 13.99 -10.54 -9.79
N TYR A 67 12.85 -11.20 -9.54
CA TYR A 67 12.46 -11.69 -8.23
C TYR A 67 13.28 -12.91 -7.82
N TRP A 68 13.58 -13.00 -6.53
CA TRP A 68 14.13 -14.21 -5.92
C TRP A 68 13.44 -14.44 -4.57
N HIS A 69 13.32 -15.70 -4.19
CA HIS A 69 12.58 -16.10 -3.01
C HIS A 69 13.27 -15.61 -1.72
N PRO A 70 12.53 -15.22 -0.65
CA PRO A 70 13.14 -14.67 0.58
C PRO A 70 14.04 -15.64 1.36
N LEU A 71 13.94 -16.94 1.08
CA LEU A 71 14.78 -17.99 1.68
C LEU A 71 16.01 -18.33 0.83
N ASP A 72 16.03 -17.92 -0.44
CA ASP A 72 17.10 -18.24 -1.37
C ASP A 72 18.24 -17.23 -1.28
N ASP A 73 19.42 -17.66 -1.72
CA ASP A 73 20.53 -16.74 -1.89
C ASP A 73 20.23 -15.75 -3.03
N PRO A 74 20.60 -14.47 -2.87
CA PRO A 74 20.33 -13.48 -3.89
C PRO A 74 21.16 -13.75 -5.15
N PRO A 75 20.67 -13.36 -6.34
CA PRO A 75 21.38 -13.58 -7.59
C PRO A 75 22.77 -12.92 -7.58
N GLN A 76 23.77 -13.62 -8.12
CA GLN A 76 25.16 -13.12 -8.17
C GLN A 76 25.30 -11.90 -9.10
N GLN A 77 24.55 -11.89 -10.20
CA GLN A 77 24.45 -10.77 -11.13
C GLN A 77 22.99 -10.38 -11.24
N SER A 78 22.69 -9.09 -11.07
CA SER A 78 21.34 -8.57 -11.19
C SER A 78 21.36 -7.24 -11.94
N PRO A 79 20.47 -7.05 -12.92
CA PRO A 79 20.32 -5.77 -13.63
C PRO A 79 19.79 -4.65 -12.71
N LEU A 80 19.33 -5.00 -11.50
CA LEU A 80 18.87 -4.04 -10.49
C LEU A 80 20.01 -3.28 -9.80
N ASN A 81 21.25 -3.73 -9.98
CA ASN A 81 22.42 -3.10 -9.36
C ASN A 81 23.13 -2.18 -10.35
N ASP A 82 23.74 -1.11 -9.83
CA ASP A 82 24.63 -0.24 -10.62
C ASP A 82 25.75 -1.09 -11.29
N PRO A 83 25.92 -1.01 -12.64
CA PRO A 83 26.95 -1.76 -13.37
C PRO A 83 28.39 -1.50 -12.89
N LEU A 84 28.64 -0.36 -12.26
CA LEU A 84 29.95 0.01 -11.72
C LEU A 84 30.28 -0.77 -10.43
N TRP A 85 29.28 -1.40 -9.81
CA TRP A 85 29.43 -2.14 -8.56
C TRP A 85 29.71 -3.64 -8.81
N LYS A 86 30.98 -4.04 -8.69
CA LYS A 86 31.44 -5.43 -8.94
C LYS A 86 31.52 -6.33 -7.70
N ALA A 87 31.04 -5.89 -6.54
CA ALA A 87 31.16 -6.70 -5.33
C ALA A 87 30.11 -7.82 -5.28
N ALA A 88 30.57 -9.07 -5.14
CA ALA A 88 29.71 -10.25 -5.05
C ALA A 88 28.65 -10.11 -3.95
N ASN A 89 27.45 -10.63 -4.17
CA ASN A 89 26.32 -10.50 -3.24
C ASN A 89 26.40 -11.47 -2.03
N THR A 90 27.61 -11.71 -1.55
CA THR A 90 27.92 -12.68 -0.50
C THR A 90 28.15 -11.97 0.83
N LYS A 91 27.67 -12.56 1.93
CA LYS A 91 27.93 -12.04 3.27
C LYS A 91 29.43 -12.09 3.57
N SER A 92 30.03 -10.94 3.82
CA SER A 92 31.47 -10.81 4.09
C SER A 92 31.89 -11.32 5.48
N TYR A 93 30.93 -11.75 6.32
CA TYR A 93 31.19 -12.13 7.70
C TYR A 93 30.18 -13.18 8.20
N THR A 94 30.61 -13.97 9.18
CA THR A 94 29.77 -14.90 9.93
C THR A 94 29.83 -14.56 11.41
N LEU A 95 28.69 -14.17 11.99
CA LEU A 95 28.58 -13.95 13.43
C LEU A 95 28.33 -15.27 14.15
N SER A 96 28.96 -15.45 15.31
CA SER A 96 28.77 -16.62 16.19
C SER A 96 27.35 -16.73 16.75
N ARG A 97 26.61 -15.61 16.80
CA ARG A 97 25.22 -15.58 17.25
C ARG A 97 24.38 -14.72 16.31
N ARG A 98 23.20 -15.23 15.93
CA ARG A 98 22.24 -14.55 15.06
C ARG A 98 20.90 -14.37 15.79
N PRO A 99 20.09 -13.36 15.40
CA PRO A 99 18.72 -13.24 15.89
C PRO A 99 17.89 -14.49 15.56
N ARG A 100 16.89 -14.77 16.39
CA ARG A 100 15.88 -15.80 16.06
C ARG A 100 15.08 -15.33 14.85
N VAL A 101 14.78 -16.25 13.95
CA VAL A 101 14.05 -16.00 12.70
C VAL A 101 12.77 -16.84 12.71
N TYR A 102 11.70 -16.35 12.08
CA TYR A 102 10.50 -17.17 11.87
C TYR A 102 10.85 -18.42 11.05
N SER A 103 10.61 -19.59 11.63
CA SER A 103 10.96 -20.89 11.04
C SER A 103 9.88 -21.93 11.37
N GLY A 104 9.57 -22.79 10.41
CA GLY A 104 8.64 -23.91 10.54
C GLY A 104 8.33 -24.49 9.17
N GLU A 105 7.96 -25.77 9.10
CA GLU A 105 7.73 -26.46 7.81
C GLU A 105 6.48 -25.94 7.08
N ASN A 106 5.51 -25.40 7.83
CA ASN A 106 4.22 -24.92 7.31
C ASN A 106 4.10 -23.39 7.29
N ILE A 107 5.21 -22.64 7.35
CA ILE A 107 5.15 -21.18 7.24
C ILE A 107 4.98 -20.79 5.77
N PHE A 108 4.06 -19.86 5.49
CA PHE A 108 3.91 -19.32 4.16
C PHE A 108 5.18 -18.56 3.74
N CYS A 109 5.65 -18.81 2.52
CA CYS A 109 6.73 -18.03 1.91
C CYS A 109 6.30 -17.55 0.51
N PRO A 110 6.38 -16.24 0.22
CA PRO A 110 5.98 -15.70 -1.07
C PRO A 110 6.81 -16.23 -2.25
N GLN A 111 6.13 -16.61 -3.33
CA GLN A 111 6.74 -17.15 -4.55
C GLN A 111 6.94 -16.09 -5.64
N GLU A 112 6.26 -14.95 -5.56
CA GLU A 112 6.37 -13.88 -6.56
C GLU A 112 6.19 -12.47 -5.95
N ASN A 113 6.46 -11.44 -6.76
CA ASN A 113 6.51 -10.04 -6.32
C ASN A 113 5.21 -9.57 -5.66
N THR A 114 4.05 -9.93 -6.23
CA THR A 114 2.74 -9.46 -5.73
C THR A 114 2.39 -10.17 -4.43
N GLU A 115 2.65 -11.47 -4.32
CA GLU A 115 2.47 -12.23 -3.07
C GLU A 115 3.28 -11.62 -1.93
N GLU A 116 4.57 -11.32 -2.15
CA GLU A 116 5.42 -10.72 -1.12
C GLU A 116 4.93 -9.31 -0.78
N ALA A 117 4.62 -8.49 -1.79
CA ALA A 117 4.09 -7.15 -1.58
C ALA A 117 2.77 -7.17 -0.79
N LEU A 118 1.83 -8.05 -1.13
CA LEU A 118 0.55 -8.18 -0.44
C LEU A 118 0.75 -8.61 1.02
N LEU A 119 1.59 -9.63 1.27
CA LEU A 119 1.89 -10.07 2.63
C LEU A 119 2.45 -8.91 3.47
N LEU A 120 3.40 -8.16 2.92
CA LEU A 120 4.03 -7.02 3.60
C LEU A 120 3.05 -5.88 3.85
N LEU A 121 2.19 -5.56 2.88
CA LEU A 121 1.17 -4.53 3.01
C LEU A 121 0.12 -4.91 4.04
N LEU A 122 -0.30 -6.17 4.11
CA LEU A 122 -1.23 -6.66 5.15
C LEU A 122 -0.61 -6.62 6.54
N ILE A 123 0.68 -6.98 6.67
CA ILE A 123 1.42 -6.81 7.92
C ILE A 123 1.46 -5.33 8.31
N SER A 124 1.85 -4.44 7.38
CA SER A 124 1.91 -2.99 7.61
C SER A 124 0.55 -2.40 7.96
N GLU A 125 -0.53 -2.81 7.28
CA GLU A 125 -1.91 -2.41 7.57
C GLU A 125 -2.31 -2.82 8.98
N SER A 126 -2.03 -4.08 9.36
CA SER A 126 -2.38 -4.61 10.68
C SER A 126 -1.65 -3.88 11.82
N MET A 127 -0.40 -3.47 11.59
CA MET A 127 0.39 -2.69 12.55
C MET A 127 -0.11 -1.24 12.63
N ALA A 128 -0.29 -0.57 11.49
CA ALA A 128 -0.78 0.80 11.42
C ALA A 128 -2.17 0.96 12.06
N ASN A 129 -3.02 -0.05 11.91
CA ASN A 129 -4.36 -0.06 12.49
C ASN A 129 -4.39 -0.12 14.03
N ARG A 130 -3.32 -0.61 14.68
CA ARG A 130 -3.24 -0.68 16.15
C ARG A 130 -2.94 0.68 16.78
N ASP A 131 -2.11 1.48 16.12
CA ASP A 131 -1.64 2.78 16.61
C ASP A 131 -2.42 3.96 15.99
N ALA A 132 -3.45 3.66 15.19
CA ALA A 132 -4.26 4.64 14.48
C ALA A 132 -5.09 5.52 15.44
N VAL A 133 -4.91 6.84 15.35
CA VAL A 133 -5.74 7.80 16.07
C VAL A 133 -6.98 8.16 15.25
N LEU A 134 -8.14 7.61 15.64
CA LEU A 134 -9.43 7.82 14.96
C LEU A 134 -10.33 8.87 15.63
N SER A 135 -9.88 9.44 16.74
CA SER A 135 -10.65 10.43 17.49
C SER A 135 -10.94 11.69 16.66
N ARG A 136 -12.17 12.21 16.79
CA ARG A 136 -12.63 13.42 16.08
C ARG A 136 -12.46 14.71 16.89
N ILE A 137 -11.95 14.60 18.12
CA ILE A 137 -11.73 15.71 19.03
C ILE A 137 -10.65 16.64 18.42
N PRO A 138 -10.81 17.98 18.42
CA PRO A 138 -9.90 18.91 17.72
C PRO A 138 -8.42 18.76 18.08
N GLU A 139 -8.11 18.38 19.31
CA GLU A 139 -6.77 18.20 19.86
C GLU A 139 -6.00 17.08 19.16
N HIS A 140 -6.70 16.06 18.66
CA HIS A 140 -6.10 14.90 17.97
C HIS A 140 -6.01 15.10 16.44
N LYS A 141 -6.27 16.31 15.95
CA LYS A 141 -6.29 16.59 14.49
C LYS A 141 -4.96 16.24 13.82
N ASN A 142 -3.84 16.60 14.43
CA ASN A 142 -2.50 16.34 13.87
C ASN A 142 -2.18 14.84 13.84
N ASP A 143 -2.46 14.12 14.91
CA ASP A 143 -2.23 12.68 14.99
C ASP A 143 -3.09 11.91 13.99
N ARG A 144 -4.31 12.39 13.73
CA ARG A 144 -5.19 11.84 12.69
C ARG A 144 -4.62 12.07 11.29
N ILE A 145 -4.02 13.23 11.01
CA ILE A 145 -3.36 13.51 9.73
C ILE A 145 -2.19 12.54 9.52
N ILE A 146 -1.37 12.31 10.55
CA ILE A 146 -0.24 11.37 10.48
C ILE A 146 -0.75 9.93 10.27
N SER A 147 -1.79 9.53 11.00
CA SER A 147 -2.42 8.21 10.87
C SER A 147 -2.99 8.01 9.46
N LEU A 148 -3.67 9.02 8.93
CA LEU A 148 -4.21 9.03 7.57
C LEU A 148 -3.10 8.90 6.53
N GLN A 149 -2.06 9.75 6.58
CA GLN A 149 -0.94 9.70 5.62
C GLN A 149 -0.27 8.33 5.62
N SER A 150 -0.04 7.75 6.79
CA SER A 150 0.58 6.43 6.93
C SER A 150 -0.31 5.32 6.35
N ALA A 151 -1.63 5.39 6.59
CA ALA A 151 -2.60 4.44 6.06
C ALA A 151 -2.79 4.59 4.55
N SER A 152 -2.91 5.82 4.04
CA SER A 152 -3.15 6.10 2.61
C SER A 152 -2.07 5.48 1.73
N VAL A 153 -0.79 5.60 2.09
CA VAL A 153 0.29 4.98 1.30
C VAL A 153 0.15 3.45 1.25
N VAL A 154 -0.26 2.81 2.34
CA VAL A 154 -0.48 1.35 2.35
C VAL A 154 -1.67 0.98 1.46
N TYR A 155 -2.79 1.70 1.55
CA TYR A 155 -3.97 1.43 0.73
C TYR A 155 -3.78 1.77 -0.76
N ASP A 156 -2.96 2.76 -1.08
CA ASP A 156 -2.57 3.08 -2.45
C ASP A 156 -1.71 1.95 -3.06
N LEU A 157 -0.76 1.43 -2.29
CA LEU A 157 0.04 0.28 -2.71
C LEU A 157 -0.81 -0.99 -2.84
N LEU A 158 -1.78 -1.22 -1.95
CA LEU A 158 -2.76 -2.31 -2.09
C LEU A 158 -3.59 -2.14 -3.36
N THR A 159 -4.00 -0.91 -3.68
CA THR A 159 -4.73 -0.58 -4.91
C THR A 159 -3.91 -0.93 -6.14
N ILE A 160 -2.62 -0.60 -6.16
CA ILE A 160 -1.72 -0.96 -7.25
C ILE A 160 -1.55 -2.49 -7.35
N ALA A 161 -1.28 -3.16 -6.24
CA ALA A 161 -1.02 -4.61 -6.21
C ALA A 161 -2.24 -5.42 -6.67
N LEU A 162 -3.41 -5.16 -6.08
CA LEU A 162 -4.65 -5.88 -6.38
C LEU A 162 -5.23 -5.45 -7.73
N GLY A 163 -5.18 -4.16 -8.06
CA GLY A 163 -5.70 -3.64 -9.32
C GLY A 163 -4.99 -4.20 -10.55
N ARG A 164 -3.65 -4.38 -10.49
CA ARG A 164 -2.87 -4.98 -11.59
C ARG A 164 -3.16 -6.47 -11.80
N ARG A 165 -3.70 -7.16 -10.79
CA ARG A 165 -4.12 -8.57 -10.86
C ARG A 165 -5.64 -8.72 -11.01
N GLY A 166 -6.38 -7.62 -11.22
CA GLY A 166 -7.84 -7.62 -11.39
C GLY A 166 -8.63 -8.03 -10.14
N GLN A 167 -8.03 -8.01 -8.95
CA GLN A 167 -8.63 -8.47 -7.70
C GLN A 167 -9.48 -7.36 -7.04
N TYR A 168 -10.47 -6.84 -7.77
CA TYR A 168 -11.25 -5.67 -7.35
C TYR A 168 -12.22 -5.94 -6.19
N GLU A 169 -12.66 -7.19 -6.03
CA GLU A 169 -13.48 -7.63 -4.89
C GLU A 169 -12.72 -7.47 -3.57
N MET A 170 -11.55 -8.10 -3.47
CA MET A 170 -10.66 -8.00 -2.31
C MET A 170 -10.19 -6.55 -2.10
N LEU A 171 -9.90 -5.82 -3.17
CA LEU A 171 -9.53 -4.40 -3.08
C LEU A 171 -10.64 -3.56 -2.44
N SER A 172 -11.89 -3.81 -2.83
CA SER A 172 -13.04 -3.11 -2.25
C SER A 172 -13.19 -3.39 -0.76
N GLU A 173 -12.94 -4.62 -0.31
CA GLU A 173 -12.92 -4.95 1.11
C GLU A 173 -11.78 -4.25 1.86
N CYS A 174 -10.58 -4.18 1.27
CA CYS A 174 -9.46 -3.43 1.85
C CYS A 174 -9.78 -1.94 1.99
N LEU A 175 -10.30 -1.30 0.94
CA LEU A 175 -10.65 0.12 0.96
C LEU A 175 -11.84 0.41 1.88
N GLU A 176 -12.79 -0.53 2.02
CA GLU A 176 -13.84 -0.43 3.03
C GLU A 176 -13.25 -0.36 4.46
N ARG A 177 -12.23 -1.18 4.78
CA ARG A 177 -11.51 -1.07 6.06
C ARG A 177 -10.80 0.28 6.22
N ALA A 178 -10.33 0.86 5.12
CA ALA A 178 -9.69 2.18 5.11
C ALA A 178 -10.66 3.32 5.43
N MET A 179 -11.97 3.15 5.20
CA MET A 179 -12.96 4.21 5.38
C MET A 179 -13.05 4.76 6.80
N LYS A 180 -12.57 4.02 7.81
CA LYS A 180 -12.45 4.53 9.19
C LYS A 180 -11.50 5.74 9.31
N PHE A 181 -10.59 5.91 8.35
CA PHE A 181 -9.68 7.05 8.25
C PHE A 181 -10.23 8.19 7.38
N ALA A 182 -11.30 7.96 6.61
CA ALA A 182 -11.79 8.85 5.55
C ALA A 182 -12.64 10.02 6.07
N PHE A 183 -12.06 10.84 6.95
CA PHE A 183 -12.68 12.08 7.42
C PHE A 183 -12.57 13.19 6.36
N GLU A 184 -13.63 13.35 5.56
CA GLU A 184 -13.70 14.30 4.43
C GLU A 184 -12.55 14.18 3.43
N GLU A 185 -11.94 13.00 3.35
CA GLU A 185 -10.79 12.73 2.51
C GLU A 185 -11.27 12.17 1.16
N PHE A 186 -11.32 13.03 0.14
CA PHE A 186 -11.87 12.70 -1.17
C PHE A 186 -11.18 11.49 -1.82
N HIS A 187 -9.86 11.40 -1.71
CA HIS A 187 -9.08 10.34 -2.38
C HIS A 187 -9.52 8.95 -1.92
N LEU A 188 -9.65 8.69 -0.61
CA LEU A 188 -10.13 7.40 -0.10
C LEU A 188 -11.57 7.08 -0.56
N TRP A 189 -12.48 8.06 -0.52
CA TRP A 189 -13.85 7.88 -1.00
C TRP A 189 -13.89 7.51 -2.48
N TYR A 190 -13.09 8.20 -3.30
CA TYR A 190 -13.07 8.00 -4.74
C TYR A 190 -12.43 6.66 -5.12
N GLN A 191 -11.31 6.29 -4.50
CA GLN A 191 -10.69 4.98 -4.71
C GLN A 191 -11.63 3.83 -4.34
N PHE A 192 -12.39 3.97 -3.23
CA PHE A 192 -13.38 2.98 -2.82
C PHE A 192 -14.55 2.91 -3.81
N ALA A 193 -15.03 4.05 -4.32
CA ALA A 193 -16.06 4.07 -5.35
C ALA A 193 -15.59 3.33 -6.62
N LEU A 194 -14.39 3.64 -7.11
CA LEU A 194 -13.81 3.01 -8.29
C LEU A 194 -13.58 1.51 -8.12
N SER A 195 -13.12 1.06 -6.94
CA SER A 195 -12.96 -0.36 -6.67
C SER A 195 -14.29 -1.10 -6.68
N LEU A 196 -15.34 -0.52 -6.09
CA LEU A 196 -16.69 -1.09 -6.11
C LEU A 196 -17.26 -1.16 -7.53
N MET A 197 -17.00 -0.15 -8.36
CA MET A 197 -17.36 -0.18 -9.78
C MET A 197 -16.67 -1.32 -10.51
N ALA A 198 -15.36 -1.47 -10.33
CA ALA A 198 -14.58 -2.52 -10.96
C ALA A 198 -14.93 -3.93 -10.45
N ALA A 199 -15.36 -4.05 -9.20
CA ALA A 199 -15.91 -5.27 -8.61
C ALA A 199 -17.36 -5.57 -9.05
N GLY A 200 -17.99 -4.70 -9.84
CA GLY A 200 -19.38 -4.90 -10.28
C GLY A 200 -20.44 -4.62 -9.22
N LYS A 201 -20.06 -4.12 -8.03
CA LYS A 201 -20.96 -3.72 -6.93
C LYS A 201 -21.65 -2.39 -7.22
N SER A 202 -22.36 -2.33 -8.34
CA SER A 202 -22.87 -1.11 -8.99
C SER A 202 -23.75 -0.25 -8.08
N ALA A 203 -24.72 -0.85 -7.38
CA ALA A 203 -25.62 -0.12 -6.49
C ALA A 203 -24.88 0.54 -5.32
N ARG A 204 -23.86 -0.14 -4.79
CA ARG A 204 -23.03 0.38 -3.70
C ARG A 204 -22.09 1.47 -4.20
N ALA A 205 -21.48 1.27 -5.37
CA ALA A 205 -20.65 2.27 -6.02
C ALA A 205 -21.40 3.59 -6.24
N VAL A 206 -22.65 3.56 -6.72
CA VAL A 206 -23.48 4.78 -6.88
C VAL A 206 -23.65 5.53 -5.54
N LYS A 207 -23.85 4.83 -4.42
CA LYS A 207 -23.97 5.47 -3.10
C LYS A 207 -22.67 6.16 -2.69
N VAL A 208 -21.52 5.51 -2.90
CA VAL A 208 -20.21 6.08 -2.57
C VAL A 208 -19.86 7.25 -3.51
N LEU A 209 -20.25 7.17 -4.80
CA LEU A 209 -20.10 8.27 -5.75
C LEU A 209 -20.92 9.50 -5.36
N LYS A 210 -22.11 9.35 -4.77
CA LYS A 210 -22.88 10.48 -4.23
C LYS A 210 -22.12 11.25 -3.14
N GLU A 211 -21.40 10.55 -2.27
CA GLU A 211 -20.52 11.20 -1.30
C GLU A 211 -19.30 11.86 -1.97
N CYS A 212 -18.75 11.25 -3.02
CA CYS A 212 -17.68 11.88 -3.80
C CYS A 212 -18.15 13.18 -4.47
N ILE A 213 -19.37 13.22 -5.02
CA ILE A 213 -19.99 14.42 -5.61
C ILE A 213 -20.16 15.50 -4.53
N ARG A 214 -20.60 15.12 -3.33
CA ARG A 214 -20.73 16.06 -2.20
C ARG A 214 -19.39 16.67 -1.80
N LEU A 215 -18.31 15.87 -1.81
CA LEU A 215 -16.96 16.32 -1.45
C LEU A 215 -16.29 17.15 -2.56
N LYS A 216 -16.57 16.86 -3.83
CA LYS A 216 -15.96 17.53 -4.98
C LYS A 216 -17.01 17.79 -6.08
N PRO A 217 -17.88 18.80 -5.89
CA PRO A 217 -19.00 19.07 -6.79
C PRO A 217 -18.57 19.56 -8.18
N ASP A 218 -17.36 20.08 -8.31
CA ASP A 218 -16.84 20.68 -9.54
C ASP A 218 -16.25 19.64 -10.52
N ASP A 219 -16.22 18.35 -10.16
CA ASP A 219 -15.68 17.29 -11.00
C ASP A 219 -16.79 16.54 -11.74
N PRO A 220 -17.03 16.82 -13.05
CA PRO A 220 -18.12 16.21 -13.80
C PRO A 220 -17.90 14.72 -14.06
N THR A 221 -16.68 14.21 -13.87
CA THR A 221 -16.36 12.78 -14.07
C THR A 221 -17.14 11.91 -13.09
N ILE A 222 -17.31 12.38 -11.85
CA ILE A 222 -17.93 11.60 -10.77
C ILE A 222 -19.42 11.35 -11.03
N PRO A 223 -20.27 12.37 -11.28
CA PRO A 223 -21.67 12.13 -11.65
C PRO A 223 -21.79 11.41 -13.00
N LEU A 224 -20.85 11.58 -13.94
CA LEU A 224 -20.84 10.82 -15.20
C LEU A 224 -20.64 9.31 -14.97
N LEU A 225 -19.72 8.93 -14.07
CA LEU A 225 -19.53 7.53 -13.65
C LEU A 225 -20.80 6.97 -13.00
N ALA A 226 -21.47 7.77 -12.15
CA ALA A 226 -22.72 7.37 -11.52
C ALA A 226 -23.85 7.18 -12.55
N ALA A 227 -23.99 8.12 -13.50
CA ALA A 227 -24.94 8.03 -14.60
C ALA A 227 -24.73 6.75 -15.43
N LYS A 228 -23.47 6.43 -15.78
CA LYS A 228 -23.09 5.21 -16.51
C LYS A 228 -23.57 3.93 -15.79
N LEU A 229 -23.37 3.84 -14.47
CA LEU A 229 -23.82 2.68 -13.69
C LEU A 229 -25.36 2.59 -13.64
N CYS A 230 -26.01 3.73 -13.44
CA CYS A 230 -27.46 3.84 -13.36
C CYS A 230 -28.13 3.41 -14.67
N MET A 231 -27.65 3.87 -15.84
CA MET A 231 -28.22 3.48 -17.14
C MET A 231 -27.83 2.07 -17.59
N GLY A 232 -26.70 1.57 -17.12
CA GLY A 232 -26.17 0.25 -17.47
C GLY A 232 -26.80 -0.87 -16.64
N THR A 233 -26.05 -1.37 -15.67
CA THR A 233 -26.38 -2.59 -14.90
C THR A 233 -27.59 -2.43 -13.98
N LEU A 234 -27.90 -1.21 -13.53
CA LEU A 234 -28.94 -0.96 -12.52
C LEU A 234 -30.31 -0.60 -13.11
N HIS A 235 -30.34 -0.10 -14.35
CA HIS A 235 -31.55 0.41 -15.00
C HIS A 235 -32.31 1.50 -14.21
N TRP A 236 -31.58 2.30 -13.41
CA TRP A 236 -32.12 3.44 -12.67
C TRP A 236 -32.14 4.69 -13.56
N LEU A 237 -33.01 4.69 -14.57
CA LEU A 237 -33.01 5.70 -15.64
C LEU A 237 -33.25 7.13 -15.11
N GLU A 238 -34.14 7.31 -14.14
CA GLU A 238 -34.41 8.63 -13.53
C GLU A 238 -33.17 9.20 -12.81
N GLU A 239 -32.46 8.36 -12.05
CA GLU A 239 -31.23 8.78 -11.39
C GLU A 239 -30.09 9.02 -12.39
N ALA A 240 -30.04 8.23 -13.47
CA ALA A 240 -29.09 8.46 -14.56
C ALA A 240 -29.32 9.83 -15.22
N GLU A 241 -30.57 10.20 -15.49
CA GLU A 241 -30.94 11.50 -16.03
C GLU A 241 -30.57 12.63 -15.06
N ARG A 242 -30.88 12.48 -13.76
CA ARG A 242 -30.51 13.47 -12.74
C ARG A 242 -28.99 13.69 -12.72
N PHE A 243 -28.19 12.64 -12.70
CA PHE A 243 -26.74 12.78 -12.75
C PHE A 243 -26.25 13.41 -14.07
N ALA A 244 -26.80 13.00 -15.21
CA ALA A 244 -26.45 13.59 -16.50
C ALA A 244 -26.76 15.10 -16.57
N ARG A 245 -27.90 15.55 -16.03
CA ARG A 245 -28.22 16.98 -15.91
C ARG A 245 -27.18 17.72 -15.08
N THR A 246 -26.76 17.16 -13.93
CA THR A 246 -25.70 17.79 -13.12
C THR A 246 -24.37 17.92 -13.87
N VAL A 247 -24.04 16.97 -14.75
CA VAL A 247 -22.84 17.05 -15.61
C VAL A 247 -22.94 18.22 -16.59
N VAL A 248 -24.09 18.40 -17.25
CA VAL A 248 -24.34 19.52 -18.16
C VAL A 248 -24.25 20.85 -17.42
N ASP A 249 -24.91 20.96 -16.26
CA ASP A 249 -24.91 22.18 -15.45
C ASP A 249 -23.50 22.59 -14.97
N VAL A 250 -22.60 21.62 -14.74
CA VAL A 250 -21.19 21.88 -14.40
C VAL A 250 -20.42 22.37 -15.63
N GLY A 251 -20.63 21.75 -16.80
CA GLY A 251 -19.99 22.14 -18.06
C GLY A 251 -20.33 23.57 -18.50
N ASP A 252 -21.58 23.97 -18.30
CA ASP A 252 -22.08 25.33 -18.61
C ASP A 252 -21.51 26.40 -17.67
N LYS A 253 -21.10 26.04 -16.45
CA LYS A 253 -20.48 26.99 -15.49
C LYS A 253 -18.98 27.18 -15.71
N THR A 254 -18.34 26.22 -16.36
CA THR A 254 -16.90 26.24 -16.68
C THR A 254 -16.57 26.85 -18.04
N SER A 255 -17.60 27.09 -18.87
CA SER A 255 -17.51 27.73 -20.20
C SER A 255 -17.74 29.23 -20.12
#